data_AF-A0A1C3YC93-F1
#
_entry.id   AF-A0A1C3YC93-F1
#
_cell.length_a   1.000
_cell.length_b   1.000
_cell.length_c   1.000
_cell.angle_alpha   90.00
_cell.angle_beta   90.00
_cell.angle_gamma   90.00
#
_symmetry.space_group_name_H-M   'P 1'
#
loop_
_entity.id
_entity.type
_entity.pdbx_description
1 polymer ?
#
loop_
_entity_poly.entity_id
_entity_poly.type
_entity_poly.pdbx_seq_one_letter_code
_entity_poly.pdbx_strand_id
1 'polypeptide(L)'
;MNKAKPFDIPKREVWEAFKRVKANQGAAGVDGQSIQDFEVRLADNLYKLWNRLSSGSYMPPPVRRVDIPKDNGGTRPLGIPTVADRVAQEVARRYLEPLLEPLFHQDSYGYRPGRSAIDAIRVARQRCWRYDWVVDIDIKGFFDNIDHELLFEGRA
;
A
#
# COMPACT_ATOMS: atom_id res chain seq x y z
N MET A 1 12.91 -24.64 -20.20
CA MET A 1 12.38 -25.06 -18.89
C MET A 1 11.01 -24.43 -18.70
N ASN A 2 9.96 -25.25 -18.62
CA ASN A 2 8.57 -24.81 -18.57
C ASN A 2 8.26 -24.30 -17.14
N LYS A 3 8.15 -22.98 -16.93
CA LYS A 3 7.80 -22.45 -15.61
C LYS A 3 6.35 -22.85 -15.31
N ALA A 4 6.13 -23.66 -14.27
CA ALA A 4 4.81 -24.13 -13.85
C ALA A 4 3.84 -23.00 -13.44
N LYS A 5 4.35 -21.79 -13.22
CA LYS A 5 3.58 -20.58 -12.87
C LYS A 5 4.13 -19.34 -13.58
N PRO A 6 3.26 -18.39 -14.00
CA PRO A 6 3.67 -17.17 -14.68
C PRO A 6 4.47 -16.20 -13.79
N PHE A 7 4.18 -16.15 -12.48
CA PHE A 7 4.91 -15.29 -11.55
C PHE A 7 5.74 -16.10 -10.54
N ASP A 8 7.02 -15.75 -10.43
CA ASP A 8 7.96 -16.39 -9.51
C ASP A 8 7.91 -15.71 -8.14
N ILE A 9 6.87 -16.05 -7.36
CA ILE A 9 6.67 -15.54 -6.01
C ILE A 9 6.95 -16.69 -5.03
N PRO A 10 8.00 -16.63 -4.20
CA PRO A 10 8.24 -17.63 -3.16
C PRO A 10 7.14 -17.60 -2.09
N LYS A 11 6.74 -18.76 -1.56
CA LYS A 11 5.78 -18.84 -0.43
C LYS A 11 6.21 -18.02 0.78
N ARG A 12 7.53 -17.93 1.00
CA ARG A 12 8.14 -17.14 2.08
C ARG A 12 7.78 -15.66 1.97
N GLU A 13 7.66 -15.09 0.77
CA GLU A 13 7.30 -13.67 0.62
C GLU A 13 5.88 -13.40 1.11
N VAL A 14 4.93 -14.30 0.83
CA VAL A 14 3.55 -14.19 1.32
C VAL A 14 3.50 -14.31 2.85
N TRP A 15 4.34 -15.17 3.43
CA TRP A 15 4.49 -15.30 4.88
C TRP A 15 5.07 -14.04 5.54
N GLU A 16 6.15 -13.48 4.98
CA GLU A 16 6.76 -12.25 5.49
C GLU A 16 5.84 -11.03 5.33
N ALA A 17 5.07 -10.98 4.24
CA ALA A 17 4.02 -9.98 4.06
C ALA A 17 2.93 -10.10 5.14
N PHE A 18 2.48 -11.32 5.44
CA PHE A 18 1.51 -11.56 6.51
C PHE A 18 2.00 -11.07 7.88
N LYS A 19 3.25 -11.32 8.25
CA LYS A 19 3.82 -10.82 9.52
C LYS A 19 3.72 -9.30 9.64
N ARG A 20 4.00 -8.57 8.56
CA ARG A 20 3.90 -7.10 8.53
C ARG A 20 2.45 -6.62 8.64
N VAL A 21 1.54 -7.25 7.89
CA VAL A 21 0.09 -6.96 8.00
C VAL A 21 -0.42 -7.21 9.41
N LYS A 22 0.00 -8.32 10.05
CA LYS A 22 -0.34 -8.63 11.44
C LYS A 22 0.16 -7.56 12.40
N ALA A 23 1.40 -7.12 12.26
CA ALA A 23 2.00 -6.08 13.11
C ALA A 23 1.26 -4.74 12.99
N ASN A 24 0.77 -4.39 11.80
CA ASN A 24 0.00 -3.17 11.54
C ASN A 24 -1.44 -3.22 12.06
N GLN A 25 -1.93 -4.39 12.48
CA GLN A 25 -3.30 -4.64 12.90
C GLN A 25 -4.32 -4.13 11.86
N GLY A 26 -5.49 -3.67 12.28
CA GLY A 26 -6.50 -3.04 11.44
C GLY A 26 -7.76 -3.90 11.24
N ALA A 27 -8.86 -3.20 10.98
CA ALA A 27 -10.18 -3.78 10.93
C ALA A 27 -10.37 -4.76 9.75
N ALA A 28 -11.39 -5.60 9.88
CA ALA A 28 -11.79 -6.53 8.83
C ALA A 28 -12.27 -5.80 7.56
N GLY A 29 -12.06 -6.43 6.40
CA GLY A 29 -12.53 -5.93 5.11
C GLY A 29 -14.01 -6.26 4.89
N VAL A 30 -14.42 -6.33 3.62
CA VAL A 30 -15.82 -6.60 3.24
C VAL A 30 -16.27 -8.03 3.60
N ASP A 31 -15.31 -8.95 3.75
CA ASP A 31 -15.53 -10.35 4.15
C ASP A 31 -15.72 -10.53 5.66
N GLY A 32 -15.58 -9.47 6.46
CA GLY A 32 -15.73 -9.53 7.92
C GLY A 32 -14.63 -10.33 8.64
N GLN A 33 -13.62 -10.84 7.94
CA GLN A 33 -12.58 -11.66 8.52
C GLN A 33 -11.55 -10.81 9.28
N SER A 34 -11.43 -11.02 10.59
CA SER A 34 -10.38 -10.38 11.39
C SER A 34 -9.01 -11.04 11.15
N ILE A 35 -7.93 -10.42 11.63
CA ILE A 35 -6.60 -11.05 11.59
C ILE A 35 -6.61 -12.35 12.40
N GLN A 36 -7.27 -12.37 13.55
CA GLN A 36 -7.40 -13.54 14.41
C GLN A 36 -8.11 -14.69 13.68
N ASP A 37 -9.23 -14.40 12.99
CA ASP A 37 -9.96 -15.40 12.20
C ASP A 37 -9.13 -15.91 11.02
N PHE A 38 -8.36 -15.02 10.39
CA PHE A 38 -7.43 -15.38 9.32
C PHE A 38 -6.34 -16.35 9.81
N GLU A 39 -5.89 -16.20 11.06
CA GLU A 39 -4.86 -17.04 11.67
C GLU A 39 -5.34 -18.44 12.03
N VAL A 40 -6.64 -18.65 12.29
CA VAL A 40 -7.20 -19.98 12.60
C VAL A 40 -6.86 -21.00 11.51
N ARG A 41 -6.83 -20.58 10.25
CA ARG A 41 -6.44 -21.41 9.08
C ARG A 41 -5.28 -20.80 8.31
N LEU A 42 -4.28 -20.29 9.04
CA LEU A 42 -3.21 -19.49 8.45
C LEU A 42 -2.50 -20.16 7.26
N ALA A 43 -2.08 -21.42 7.42
CA ALA A 43 -1.36 -22.14 6.37
C ALA A 43 -2.19 -22.29 5.08
N ASP A 44 -3.46 -22.67 5.22
CA ASP A 44 -4.39 -22.80 4.09
C ASP A 44 -4.66 -21.46 3.42
N ASN A 45 -4.90 -20.41 4.22
CA ASN A 45 -5.20 -19.08 3.72
C ASN A 45 -4.02 -18.50 2.93
N LEU A 46 -2.81 -18.61 3.47
CA LEU A 46 -1.61 -18.14 2.78
C LEU A 46 -1.27 -19.01 1.56
N TYR A 47 -1.48 -20.32 1.61
CA TYR A 47 -1.28 -21.18 0.45
C TYR A 47 -2.24 -20.84 -0.68
N LYS A 48 -3.53 -20.65 -0.39
CA LYS A 48 -4.54 -20.23 -1.38
C LYS A 48 -4.18 -18.89 -2.00
N LEU A 49 -3.80 -17.92 -1.17
CA LEU A 49 -3.38 -16.60 -1.64
C LEU A 49 -2.15 -16.69 -2.54
N TRP A 50 -1.09 -17.34 -2.07
CA TRP A 50 0.12 -17.60 -2.86
C TRP A 50 -0.19 -18.27 -4.19
N ASN A 51 -1.06 -19.29 -4.18
CA ASN A 51 -1.38 -20.01 -5.40
C ASN A 51 -2.02 -19.12 -6.46
N ARG A 52 -2.95 -18.25 -6.04
CA ARG A 52 -3.63 -17.29 -6.91
C ARG A 52 -2.71 -16.17 -7.38
N LEU A 53 -1.85 -15.65 -6.50
CA LEU A 53 -0.86 -14.62 -6.86
C LEU A 53 0.13 -15.16 -7.90
N SER A 54 0.76 -16.31 -7.63
CA SER A 54 1.74 -16.88 -8.54
C SER A 54 1.15 -17.31 -9.89
N SER A 55 -0.13 -17.67 -9.93
CA SER A 55 -0.82 -18.07 -11.17
C SER A 55 -1.40 -16.91 -11.96
N GLY A 56 -1.43 -15.69 -11.41
CA GLY A 56 -2.12 -14.55 -12.04
C GLY A 56 -3.65 -14.61 -11.95
N SER A 57 -4.21 -15.55 -11.18
CA SER A 57 -5.65 -15.71 -11.01
C SER A 57 -6.20 -15.00 -9.77
N TYR A 58 -5.38 -14.16 -9.13
CA TYR A 58 -5.81 -13.35 -8.00
C TYR A 58 -6.65 -12.18 -8.49
N MET A 59 -7.86 -12.06 -7.96
CA MET A 59 -8.75 -10.94 -8.21
C MET A 59 -9.11 -10.37 -6.83
N PRO A 60 -8.72 -9.12 -6.53
CA PRO A 60 -8.98 -8.53 -5.23
C PRO A 60 -10.48 -8.28 -5.03
N PRO A 61 -11.03 -8.53 -3.82
CA PRO A 61 -12.39 -8.13 -3.49
C PRO A 61 -12.50 -6.60 -3.37
N PRO A 62 -13.71 -6.03 -3.43
CA PRO A 62 -13.91 -4.61 -3.17
C PRO A 62 -13.50 -4.24 -1.73
N VAL A 63 -12.98 -3.03 -1.56
CA VAL A 63 -12.66 -2.49 -0.24
C VAL A 63 -13.94 -2.13 0.53
N ARG A 64 -13.95 -2.37 1.85
CA ARG A 64 -15.06 -1.94 2.71
C ARG A 64 -14.94 -0.45 3.00
N ARG A 65 -15.93 0.34 2.63
CA ARG A 65 -15.97 1.77 2.96
C ARG A 65 -16.44 1.99 4.40
N VAL A 66 -15.72 2.84 5.12
CA VAL A 66 -16.08 3.33 6.46
C VAL A 66 -15.87 4.83 6.48
N ASP A 67 -16.86 5.57 6.98
CA ASP A 67 -16.76 7.00 7.15
C ASP A 67 -16.17 7.34 8.52
N ILE A 68 -15.00 7.98 8.52
CA ILE A 68 -14.34 8.45 9.75
C ILE A 68 -14.68 9.94 9.92
N PRO A 69 -15.23 10.36 11.06
CA PRO A 69 -15.51 11.78 11.31
C PRO A 69 -14.21 12.59 11.35
N LYS A 70 -14.25 13.80 10.80
CA LYS A 70 -13.16 14.78 10.93
C LYS A 70 -13.43 15.69 12.13
N ASP A 71 -12.35 16.16 12.78
CA ASP A 71 -12.43 17.10 13.90
C ASP A 71 -13.13 18.43 13.53
N ASN A 72 -13.04 18.84 12.26
CA ASN A 72 -13.61 20.09 11.76
C ASN A 72 -14.99 19.94 11.08
N GLY A 73 -15.64 18.78 11.25
CA GLY A 73 -16.89 18.44 10.56
C GLY A 73 -16.69 17.75 9.20
N GLY A 74 -17.69 16.96 8.80
CA GLY A 74 -17.63 16.07 7.63
C GLY A 74 -16.98 14.72 7.93
N THR A 75 -16.90 13.85 6.91
CA THR A 75 -16.31 12.51 7.01
C THR A 75 -15.16 12.35 6.02
N ARG A 76 -14.24 11.44 6.33
CA ARG A 76 -13.23 10.91 5.40
C ARG A 76 -13.61 9.46 5.11
N PRO A 77 -13.91 9.10 3.84
CA PRO A 77 -14.09 7.71 3.48
C PRO A 77 -12.75 6.98 3.61
N LEU A 78 -12.75 5.86 4.31
CA LEU A 78 -11.64 4.94 4.40
C LEU A 78 -12.03 3.64 3.70
N GLY A 79 -11.23 3.22 2.72
CA GLY A 79 -11.31 1.88 2.13
C GLY A 79 -10.48 0.90 2.95
N ILE A 80 -11.11 -0.14 3.49
CA ILE A 80 -10.46 -1.19 4.28
C ILE A 80 -10.43 -2.47 3.43
N PRO A 81 -9.27 -2.88 2.92
CA PRO A 81 -9.13 -4.14 2.20
C PRO A 81 -9.25 -5.35 3.14
N THR A 82 -9.51 -6.53 2.58
CA THR A 82 -9.52 -7.78 3.35
C THR A 82 -8.11 -8.12 3.85
N VAL A 83 -7.99 -9.01 4.85
CA VAL A 83 -6.67 -9.44 5.32
C VAL A 83 -5.87 -10.06 4.18
N ALA A 84 -6.49 -10.90 3.35
CA ALA A 84 -5.84 -11.50 2.18
C ALA A 84 -5.34 -10.44 1.18
N ASP A 85 -6.14 -9.40 0.93
CA ASP A 85 -5.76 -8.33 -0.01
C ASP A 85 -4.65 -7.45 0.55
N ARG A 86 -4.68 -7.13 1.85
CA ARG A 86 -3.54 -6.43 2.50
C ARG A 86 -2.25 -7.23 2.39
N VAL A 87 -2.31 -8.57 2.51
CA VAL A 87 -1.14 -9.42 2.30
C VAL A 87 -0.69 -9.39 0.84
N ALA A 88 -1.60 -9.45 -0.12
CA ALA A 88 -1.28 -9.33 -1.55
C ALA A 88 -0.60 -7.99 -1.89
N GLN A 89 -1.16 -6.88 -1.39
CA GLN A 89 -0.61 -5.53 -1.56
C GLN A 89 0.78 -5.41 -0.92
N GLU A 90 0.99 -5.98 0.27
CA GLU A 90 2.29 -5.99 0.92
C GLU A 90 3.32 -6.84 0.16
N VAL A 91 2.91 -7.97 -0.44
CA VAL A 91 3.78 -8.72 -1.37
C VAL A 91 4.20 -7.82 -2.52
N ALA A 92 3.24 -7.18 -3.21
CA ALA A 92 3.55 -6.29 -4.34
C ALA A 92 4.48 -5.14 -3.93
N ARG A 93 4.20 -4.48 -2.79
CA ARG A 93 5.03 -3.39 -2.25
C ARG A 93 6.48 -3.84 -2.01
N ARG A 94 6.70 -5.04 -1.45
CA ARG A 94 8.06 -5.57 -1.18
C ARG A 94 8.90 -5.76 -2.44
N TYR A 95 8.27 -6.02 -3.59
CA TYR A 95 8.96 -6.10 -4.87
C TYR A 95 9.15 -4.73 -5.52
N LEU A 96 8.14 -3.85 -5.44
CA LEU A 96 8.18 -2.54 -6.10
C LEU A 96 9.05 -1.52 -5.35
N GLU A 97 8.98 -1.49 -4.02
CA GLU A 97 9.71 -0.53 -3.18
C GLU A 97 11.21 -0.46 -3.47
N PRO A 98 11.99 -1.56 -3.52
CA PRO A 98 13.42 -1.47 -3.80
C PRO A 98 13.73 -0.98 -5.23
N LEU A 99 12.80 -1.12 -6.17
CA LEU A 99 12.95 -0.66 -7.56
C LEU A 99 12.62 0.84 -7.70
N LEU A 100 11.61 1.31 -6.96
CA LEU A 100 11.13 2.69 -7.02
C LEU A 100 11.90 3.63 -6.10
N GLU A 101 12.40 3.15 -4.97
CA GLU A 101 13.07 3.98 -3.96
C GLU A 101 14.26 4.79 -4.51
N PRO A 102 15.13 4.23 -5.37
CA PRO A 102 16.22 4.98 -6.00
C PRO A 102 15.76 6.05 -7.01
N LEU A 103 14.53 5.93 -7.54
CA LEU A 103 13.98 6.85 -8.54
C LEU A 103 13.30 8.07 -7.92
N PHE A 104 12.90 7.99 -6.66
CA PHE A 104 12.21 9.09 -6.00
C PHE A 104 13.11 10.29 -5.76
N HIS A 105 12.56 11.48 -6.04
CA HIS A 105 13.23 12.75 -5.75
C HIS A 105 13.62 12.88 -4.27
N GLN A 106 14.72 13.58 -4.00
CA GLN A 106 15.24 13.77 -2.64
C GLN A 106 14.28 14.50 -1.69
N ASP A 107 13.39 15.34 -2.25
CA ASP A 107 12.36 16.09 -1.53
C ASP A 107 11.00 15.37 -1.47
N SER A 108 10.96 14.07 -1.76
CA SER A 108 9.79 13.23 -1.52
C SER A 108 9.93 12.52 -0.18
N TYR A 109 8.99 12.72 0.75
CA TYR A 109 9.11 12.24 2.13
C TYR A 109 7.98 11.32 2.59
N GLY A 110 6.80 11.42 1.97
CA GLY A 110 5.62 10.68 2.38
C GLY A 110 5.74 9.18 2.08
N TYR A 111 5.34 8.35 3.03
CA TYR A 111 5.21 6.88 2.87
C TYR A 111 6.47 6.15 2.40
N ARG A 112 7.66 6.72 2.61
CA ARG A 112 8.95 6.14 2.20
C ARG A 112 9.75 5.60 3.38
N PRO A 113 10.49 4.50 3.20
CA PRO A 113 11.35 3.96 4.26
C PRO A 113 12.46 4.96 4.62
N GLY A 114 12.65 5.19 5.93
CA GLY A 114 13.70 6.10 6.43
C GLY A 114 13.46 7.59 6.14
N ARG A 115 12.26 7.98 5.68
CA ARG A 115 11.84 9.37 5.49
C ARG A 115 10.67 9.70 6.41
N SER A 116 10.59 10.95 6.86
CA SER A 116 9.52 11.41 7.73
C SER A 116 9.05 12.83 7.40
N ALA A 117 7.87 13.19 7.90
CA ALA A 117 7.39 14.58 7.84
C ALA A 117 8.35 15.57 8.53
N ILE A 118 9.07 15.11 9.57
CA ILE A 118 10.07 15.93 10.27
C ILE A 118 11.24 16.27 9.34
N ASP A 119 11.66 15.34 8.48
CA ASP A 119 12.71 15.59 7.49
C ASP A 119 12.27 16.63 6.46
N ALA A 120 11.02 16.57 6.00
CA ALA A 120 10.43 17.57 5.13
C ALA A 120 10.44 18.97 5.78
N ILE A 121 10.00 19.06 7.04
CA ILE A 121 9.99 20.32 7.81
C ILE A 121 11.41 20.87 7.98
N ARG A 122 12.40 20.01 8.24
CA ARG A 122 13.80 20.44 8.40
C ARG A 122 14.33 21.10 7.13
N VAL A 123 14.06 20.51 5.97
CA VAL A 123 14.47 21.07 4.67
C VAL A 123 13.69 22.33 4.33
N ALA A 124 12.38 22.35 4.57
CA ALA A 124 11.55 23.54 4.37
C ALA A 124 12.06 24.73 5.20
N ARG A 125 12.34 24.52 6.49
CA ARG A 125 12.88 25.55 7.40
C ARG A 125 14.18 26.17 6.88
N GLN A 126 15.10 25.37 6.33
CA GLN A 126 16.34 25.85 5.75
C GLN A 126 16.09 26.73 4.51
N ARG A 127 15.09 26.38 3.69
CA ARG A 127 14.73 27.13 2.47
C ARG A 127 14.02 28.44 2.78
N CYS A 128 13.25 28.52 3.87
CA CYS A 128 12.63 29.76 4.34
C CYS A 128 13.64 30.86 4.72
N TRP A 129 14.93 30.53 4.89
CA TRP A 129 15.98 31.54 5.08
C TRP A 129 16.47 32.16 3.77
N ARG A 130 16.12 31.56 2.63
CA ARG A 130 16.52 32.01 1.29
C ARG A 130 15.38 32.67 0.52
N TYR A 131 14.14 32.25 0.81
CA TYR A 131 12.94 32.74 0.16
C TYR A 131 11.89 33.09 1.21
N ASP A 132 11.20 34.22 1.00
CA ASP A 132 10.18 34.79 1.88
C ASP A 132 8.74 34.46 1.42
N TRP A 133 8.60 33.67 0.36
CA TRP A 133 7.32 33.21 -0.18
C TRP A 133 7.28 31.68 -0.30
N VAL A 134 6.06 31.14 -0.29
CA VAL A 134 5.77 29.72 -0.52
C VAL A 134 4.63 29.59 -1.52
N VAL A 135 4.69 28.56 -2.37
CA VAL A 135 3.58 28.16 -3.22
C VAL A 135 3.03 26.87 -2.63
N ASP A 136 1.81 26.95 -2.10
CA ASP A 136 1.10 25.83 -1.48
C ASP A 136 0.12 25.23 -2.50
N ILE A 137 0.31 23.95 -2.82
CA ILE A 137 -0.46 23.22 -3.83
C ILE A 137 -0.84 21.87 -3.24
N ASP A 138 -2.13 21.53 -3.32
CA ASP A 138 -2.67 20.24 -2.88
C ASP A 138 -3.48 19.56 -3.98
N ILE A 139 -3.46 18.23 -3.99
CA ILE A 139 -4.24 17.42 -4.93
C ILE A 139 -5.49 16.91 -4.22
N LYS A 140 -6.66 17.40 -4.64
CA LYS A 140 -7.95 16.94 -4.11
C LYS A 140 -8.19 15.48 -4.46
N GLY A 141 -8.29 14.62 -3.44
CA GLY A 141 -8.72 13.22 -3.60
C GLY A 141 -7.84 12.44 -4.59
N PHE A 142 -6.53 12.34 -4.32
CA PHE A 142 -5.56 11.69 -5.22
C PHE A 142 -6.05 10.33 -5.76
N PHE A 143 -6.45 9.40 -4.88
CA PHE A 143 -6.91 8.07 -5.31
C PHE A 143 -8.29 8.05 -5.96
N ASP A 144 -9.10 9.10 -5.77
CA ASP A 144 -10.41 9.22 -6.42
C ASP A 144 -10.28 9.76 -7.86
N ASN A 145 -9.20 10.49 -8.15
CA ASN A 145 -9.01 11.24 -9.39
C ASN A 145 -7.77 10.80 -10.20
N ILE A 146 -7.03 9.78 -9.75
CA ILE A 146 -5.87 9.29 -10.48
C ILE A 146 -6.32 8.55 -11.75
N ASP A 147 -5.75 8.94 -12.89
CA ASP A 147 -5.98 8.26 -14.16
C ASP A 147 -5.22 6.93 -14.17
N HIS A 148 -5.96 5.82 -14.24
CA HIS A 148 -5.38 4.48 -14.23
C HIS A 148 -4.65 4.15 -15.53
N GLU A 149 -5.09 4.68 -16.68
CA GLU A 149 -4.40 4.45 -17.96
C GLU A 149 -3.01 5.09 -17.91
N LEU A 150 -2.93 6.36 -17.48
CA LEU A 150 -1.65 7.04 -17.32
C LEU A 150 -0.76 6.41 -16.24
N LEU A 151 -1.34 5.91 -15.14
CA LEU A 151 -0.57 5.23 -14.09
C LEU A 151 0.09 3.94 -14.60
N PHE A 152 -0.58 3.19 -15.47
CA PHE A 152 -0.06 1.95 -16.05
C PHE A 152 0.70 2.17 -17.36
N GLU A 153 0.60 3.34 -17.97
CA GLU A 153 1.38 3.73 -19.15
C GLU A 153 2.85 3.97 -18.75
N GLY A 154 3.62 2.89 -18.73
CA GLY A 154 5.07 2.97 -18.59
C GLY A 154 5.69 3.54 -19.86
N ARG A 155 5.97 4.86 -19.89
CA ARG A 155 7.01 5.38 -20.79
C ARG A 155 8.36 4.90 -20.27
N ALA A 156 8.84 3.79 -20.84
CA ALA A 156 10.23 3.37 -20.77
C ALA A 156 11.14 4.42 -21.44
#